data_AF-A0A922WWP4-F1
#
_entry.id   AF-A0A922WWP4-F1
#
_cell.length_a   1.000
_cell.length_b   1.000
_cell.length_c   1.000
_cell.angle_alpha   90.00
_cell.angle_beta   90.00
_cell.angle_gamma   90.00
#
_symmetry.space_group_name_H-M   'P 1'
#
loop_
_entity.id
_entity.type
_entity.pdbx_description
1 polymer ?
#
loop_
_entity_poly.entity_id
_entity_poly.type
_entity_poly.pdbx_seq_one_letter_code
_entity_poly.pdbx_strand_id
1 'polypeptide(L)'
;MTGDASKRGVFAGVQLATLTFIRRARDLGFGMAQVRQLLALSDQADKPCENIDLLVQQQIGEVDRKIADIARLREELAQMLRSCEGESINECGIVESLGRRG
;
A
#
# COMPACT_ATOMS: atom_id res chain seq x y z
N MET A 1 3.29 41.18 -29.03
CA MET A 1 3.17 39.71 -29.09
C MET A 1 3.86 39.05 -27.88
N THR A 2 3.38 39.30 -26.67
CA THR A 2 4.01 38.79 -25.43
C THR A 2 2.94 38.20 -24.52
N GLY A 3 2.72 36.89 -24.61
CA GLY A 3 1.64 36.23 -23.84
C GLY A 3 1.77 34.71 -23.66
N ASP A 4 2.97 34.13 -23.81
CA ASP A 4 3.15 32.67 -23.85
C ASP A 4 4.12 32.10 -22.78
N ALA A 5 5.16 32.84 -22.36
CA ALA A 5 6.13 32.31 -21.39
C ALA A 5 5.55 32.10 -19.97
N SER A 6 4.54 32.89 -19.58
CA SER A 6 3.92 32.79 -18.26
C SER A 6 2.98 31.59 -18.12
N LYS A 7 2.36 31.12 -19.21
CA LYS A 7 1.44 29.97 -19.19
C LYS A 7 2.16 28.62 -19.05
N ARG A 8 3.37 28.50 -19.61
CA ARG A 8 4.17 27.26 -19.55
C ARG A 8 4.63 26.90 -18.14
N GLY A 9 5.02 27.88 -17.32
CA GLY A 9 5.45 27.63 -15.93
C GLY A 9 4.31 27.21 -15.00
N VAL A 10 3.14 27.85 -15.14
CA VAL A 10 1.95 27.53 -14.33
C VAL A 10 1.39 26.15 -14.69
N PHE A 11 1.35 25.80 -15.98
CA PHE A 11 0.91 24.48 -16.43
C PHE A 11 1.81 23.37 -15.87
N ALA A 12 3.14 23.51 -15.98
CA ALA A 12 4.09 22.55 -15.45
C ALA A 12 3.95 22.32 -13.93
N GLY A 13 3.67 23.38 -13.16
CA GLY A 13 3.43 23.29 -11.71
C GLY A 13 2.17 22.48 -11.36
N VAL A 14 1.07 22.70 -12.10
CA VAL A 14 -0.19 21.95 -11.91
C VAL A 14 0.00 20.47 -12.25
N GLN A 15 0.70 20.13 -13.34
CA GLN A 15 1.01 18.72 -13.63
C GLN A 15 1.84 18.06 -12.53
N LEU A 16 2.83 18.77 -12.00
CA LEU A 16 3.69 18.23 -10.96
C LEU A 16 2.92 17.94 -9.67
N ALA A 17 1.98 18.81 -9.30
CA ALA A 17 1.10 18.60 -8.15
C ALA A 17 0.24 17.34 -8.32
N THR A 18 -0.40 17.17 -9.49
CA THR A 18 -1.21 15.98 -9.80
C THR A 18 -0.38 14.69 -9.78
N LEU A 19 0.82 14.70 -10.37
CA LEU A 19 1.70 13.52 -10.36
C LEU A 19 2.18 13.19 -8.93
N THR A 20 2.48 14.20 -8.13
CA THR A 20 2.86 14.02 -6.72
C THR A 20 1.71 13.42 -5.90
N PHE A 21 0.48 13.87 -6.16
CA PHE A 21 -0.73 13.33 -5.55
C PHE A 21 -0.92 11.85 -5.90
N ILE A 22 -0.87 11.51 -7.19
CA ILE A 22 -1.00 10.13 -7.67
C ILE A 22 0.06 9.24 -7.04
N ARG A 23 1.32 9.69 -7.02
CA ARG A 23 2.42 8.92 -6.40
C ARG A 23 2.15 8.65 -4.93
N ARG A 24 1.82 9.67 -4.14
CA ARG A 24 1.54 9.49 -2.70
C ARG A 24 0.35 8.56 -2.45
N ALA A 25 -0.72 8.69 -3.22
CA ALA A 25 -1.87 7.81 -3.07
C ALA A 25 -1.51 6.35 -3.38
N ARG A 26 -0.68 6.10 -4.40
CA ARG A 26 -0.17 4.76 -4.69
C ARG A 26 0.77 4.22 -3.61
N ASP A 27 1.62 5.07 -3.03
CA ASP A 27 2.51 4.70 -1.92
C ASP A 27 1.72 4.30 -0.66
N LEU A 28 0.53 4.89 -0.46
CA LEU A 28 -0.42 4.51 0.60
C LEU A 28 -1.26 3.27 0.27
N GLY A 29 -1.04 2.67 -0.90
CA GLY A 29 -1.68 1.44 -1.32
C GLY A 29 -3.06 1.61 -1.95
N PHE A 30 -3.49 2.84 -2.27
CA PHE A 30 -4.73 3.04 -3.03
C PHE A 30 -4.60 2.46 -4.44
N GLY A 31 -5.60 1.70 -4.85
CA GLY A 31 -5.69 1.18 -6.22
C GLY A 31 -5.94 2.29 -7.24
N MET A 32 -5.61 2.05 -8.51
CA MET A 32 -5.75 3.07 -9.58
C MET A 32 -7.18 3.61 -9.73
N ALA A 33 -8.21 2.83 -9.41
CA ALA A 33 -9.59 3.28 -9.41
C ALA A 33 -9.86 4.31 -8.29
N GLN A 34 -9.43 4.02 -7.07
CA GLN A 34 -9.55 4.92 -5.91
C GLN A 34 -8.71 6.19 -6.11
N VAL A 35 -7.50 6.08 -6.67
CA VAL A 35 -6.65 7.25 -6.98
C VAL A 35 -7.35 8.19 -7.96
N ARG A 36 -8.01 7.68 -9.00
CA ARG A 36 -8.81 8.50 -9.93
C ARG A 36 -9.98 9.18 -9.22
N GLN A 37 -10.65 8.47 -8.32
CA GLN A 37 -11.76 9.02 -7.56
C GLN A 37 -11.29 10.12 -6.59
N LEU A 38 -10.19 9.89 -5.87
CA LEU A 38 -9.55 10.87 -5.00
C LEU A 38 -9.14 12.13 -5.77
N LEU A 39 -8.57 11.97 -6.97
CA LEU A 39 -8.20 13.10 -7.83
C LEU A 39 -9.44 13.91 -8.28
N ALA A 40 -10.49 13.21 -8.72
CA ALA A 40 -11.74 13.87 -9.13
C ALA A 40 -12.42 14.60 -7.97
N LEU A 41 -12.34 14.07 -6.74
CA LEU A 41 -12.88 14.71 -5.54
C LEU A 41 -12.01 15.90 -5.09
N SER A 42 -10.67 15.81 -5.23
CA SER A 42 -9.77 16.90 -4.85
C SER A 42 -9.93 18.16 -5.72
N ASP A 43 -10.40 18.00 -6.96
CA ASP A 43 -10.70 19.14 -7.85
C ASP A 43 -11.99 19.89 -7.44
N GLN A 44 -12.76 19.36 -6.49
CA GLN A 44 -14.05 19.91 -6.03
C GLN A 44 -13.91 20.56 -4.65
N ALA A 45 -13.12 21.65 -4.57
CA ALA A 45 -12.72 22.30 -3.31
C ALA A 45 -13.90 22.73 -2.40
N ASP A 46 -15.07 23.01 -2.97
CA ASP A 46 -16.24 23.50 -2.23
C ASP A 46 -17.15 22.37 -1.71
N LYS A 47 -16.79 21.09 -1.91
CA LYS A 47 -17.60 19.94 -1.49
C LYS A 47 -17.13 19.33 -0.16
N PRO A 48 -18.05 18.71 0.60
CA PRO A 48 -17.70 18.01 1.83
C PRO A 48 -16.75 16.83 1.54
N CYS A 49 -15.81 16.60 2.46
CA CYS A 49 -14.78 15.56 2.35
C CYS A 49 -15.27 14.14 2.66
N GLU A 50 -16.55 13.94 2.96
CA GLU A 50 -17.12 12.65 3.40
C GLU A 50 -16.77 11.49 2.45
N ASN A 51 -16.81 11.70 1.14
CA ASN A 51 -16.45 10.67 0.17
C ASN A 51 -14.94 10.33 0.19
N ILE A 52 -14.09 11.30 0.50
CA ILE A 52 -12.65 11.08 0.69
C ILE A 52 -12.44 10.27 1.98
N ASP A 53 -13.14 10.63 3.06
CA ASP A 53 -13.05 9.93 4.34
C ASP A 53 -13.46 8.47 4.21
N LEU A 54 -14.54 8.18 3.49
CA LEU A 54 -14.96 6.80 3.20
C LEU A 54 -13.90 5.99 2.44
N LEU A 55 -13.25 6.58 1.44
CA LEU A 55 -12.17 5.91 0.70
C LEU A 55 -10.97 5.62 1.61
N VAL A 56 -10.61 6.56 2.47
CA VAL A 56 -9.50 6.38 3.43
C VAL A 56 -9.85 5.29 4.45
N GLN A 57 -11.07 5.28 4.99
CA GLN A 57 -11.54 4.25 5.91
C GLN A 57 -11.51 2.85 5.28
N GLN A 58 -11.93 2.72 4.02
CA GLN A 58 -11.84 1.47 3.28
C GLN A 58 -10.38 1.00 3.13
N GLN A 59 -9.47 1.92 2.78
CA GLN A 59 -8.05 1.61 2.65
C GLN A 59 -7.43 1.19 3.98
N ILE A 60 -7.79 1.83 5.09
CA ILE A 60 -7.36 1.41 6.43
C ILE A 60 -7.81 -0.04 6.69
N GLY A 61 -9.07 -0.37 6.43
CA GLY A 61 -9.56 -1.74 6.60
C GLY A 61 -8.87 -2.77 5.69
N GLU A 62 -8.40 -2.39 4.51
CA GLU A 62 -7.55 -3.25 3.68
C GLU A 62 -6.15 -3.44 4.25
N VAL A 63 -5.54 -2.37 4.78
CA VAL A 63 -4.23 -2.42 5.43
C VAL A 63 -4.29 -3.31 6.67
N ASP A 64 -5.30 -3.13 7.52
CA ASP A 64 -5.46 -3.91 8.76
C ASP A 64 -5.62 -5.41 8.47
N ARG A 65 -6.38 -5.77 7.42
CA ARG A 65 -6.49 -7.15 6.96
C ARG A 65 -5.15 -7.74 6.53
N LYS A 66 -4.39 -7.00 5.71
CA LYS A 66 -3.04 -7.43 5.29
C LYS A 66 -2.09 -7.59 6.48
N ILE A 67 -2.16 -6.68 7.46
CA ILE A 67 -1.37 -6.78 8.70
C ILE A 67 -1.72 -8.05 9.45
N ALA A 68 -3.01 -8.35 9.61
CA ALA A 68 -3.46 -9.56 10.30
C ALA A 68 -2.97 -10.84 9.59
N ASP A 69 -3.05 -10.88 8.26
CA ASP A 69 -2.58 -12.02 7.46
C ASP A 69 -1.06 -12.20 7.57
N ILE A 70 -0.30 -11.12 7.42
CA ILE A 70 1.18 -11.15 7.54
C ILE A 70 1.60 -11.51 8.98
N ALA A 71 0.89 -11.01 9.98
CA ALA A 71 1.18 -11.35 11.38
C ALA A 71 0.96 -12.83 11.67
N ARG A 72 -0.08 -13.45 11.08
CA ARG A 72 -0.31 -14.89 11.18
C ARG A 72 0.82 -15.69 10.53
N LEU A 73 1.20 -15.35 9.30
CA LEU A 73 2.32 -16.00 8.60
C LEU A 73 3.62 -15.86 9.38
N ARG A 74 3.88 -14.69 9.97
CA ARG A 74 5.05 -14.47 10.83
C ARG A 74 5.03 -15.40 12.05
N GLU A 75 3.88 -15.60 12.67
CA GLU A 75 3.76 -16.47 13.83
C GLU A 75 3.99 -17.94 13.45
N GLU A 76 3.45 -18.40 12.33
CA GLU A 76 3.70 -19.75 11.81
C GLU A 76 5.21 -19.97 11.58
N LEU A 77 5.88 -19.02 10.92
CA LEU A 77 7.34 -19.06 10.71
C LEU A 77 8.11 -19.07 12.04
N ALA A 78 7.68 -18.26 13.02
CA ALA A 78 8.30 -18.22 14.33
C ALA A 78 8.12 -19.55 15.09
N GLN A 79 6.97 -20.20 14.95
CA GLN A 79 6.71 -21.51 15.53
C GLN A 79 7.62 -22.58 14.93
N MET A 80 7.78 -22.60 13.60
CA MET A 80 8.69 -23.52 12.92
C MET A 80 10.13 -23.36 13.39
N LEU A 81 10.56 -22.12 13.63
CA LEU A 81 11.90 -21.84 14.14
C LEU A 81 12.06 -22.36 15.58
N ARG A 82 11.05 -22.19 16.43
CA ARG A 82 11.06 -22.68 17.83
C ARG A 82 11.06 -24.20 17.92
N SER A 83 10.45 -24.91 16.97
CA SER A 83 10.41 -26.37 16.95
C SER A 83 11.67 -27.03 16.39
N CYS A 84 12.69 -26.26 16.02
CA CYS A 84 13.94 -26.81 15.50
C CYS A 84 15.01 -26.87 16.59
N GLU A 85 15.25 -28.07 17.11
CA GLU A 85 16.28 -28.33 18.13
C GLU A 85 17.47 -29.14 17.59
N GLY A 86 17.43 -29.55 16.33
CA GLY A 86 18.45 -30.40 15.71
C GLY A 86 19.77 -29.67 15.41
N GLU A 87 20.90 -30.36 15.59
CA GLU A 87 22.24 -29.84 15.28
C GLU A 87 22.61 -30.02 13.79
N SER A 88 21.81 -30.80 13.04
CA SER A 88 22.01 -31.07 11.63
C SER A 88 20.71 -30.98 10.81
N ILE A 89 20.84 -30.86 9.49
CA ILE A 89 19.70 -30.85 8.56
C ILE A 89 18.87 -32.15 8.66
N ASN A 90 19.48 -33.26 9.09
CA ASN A 90 18.80 -34.53 9.29
C ASN A 90 17.89 -34.54 10.54
N GLU A 91 18.09 -33.60 11.47
CA GLU A 91 17.32 -33.45 12.71
C GLU A 91 16.49 -32.15 12.73
N CYS A 92 16.57 -31.35 11.67
CA CYS A 92 15.94 -30.05 11.59
C CYS A 92 14.40 -30.15 11.58
N GLY A 93 13.73 -29.71 12.64
CA GLY A 93 12.27 -29.69 12.75
C GLY A 93 11.56 -28.76 11.75
N ILE A 94 12.26 -27.76 11.18
CA ILE A 94 11.74 -26.91 10.10
C ILE A 94 11.53 -27.72 8.82
N VAL A 95 12.53 -28.53 8.42
CA VAL A 95 12.47 -29.35 7.21
C VAL A 95 11.37 -30.41 7.31
N GLU A 96 11.17 -30.94 8.52
CA GLU A 96 10.05 -31.83 8.85
C GLU A 96 8.70 -31.10 8.76
N SER A 97 8.58 -29.91 9.34
CA SER A 97 7.35 -29.09 9.28
C SER A 97 6.94 -28.71 7.86
N LEU A 98 7.90 -28.63 6.93
CA LEU A 98 7.67 -28.39 5.50
C LEU A 98 7.31 -29.67 4.71
N GLY A 99 7.21 -30.82 5.36
CA GLY A 99 6.80 -32.09 4.75
C GLY A 99 7.86 -32.74 3.85
N ARG A 100 9.12 -32.32 3.95
CA ARG A 100 10.22 -32.90 3.13
C ARG A 100 10.77 -34.20 3.72
N ARG A 101 10.58 -34.45 5.02
CA ARG A 101 10.88 -35.73 5.67
C ARG A 101 9.57 -36.45 5.98
N GLY A 102 9.44 -37.67 5.46
CA GLY A 102 8.46 -38.69 5.82
C GLY A 102 9.21 -40.00 6.01
#